data_AF-F0G670-F1
#
_entry.id   AF-F0G670-F1
#
_cell.length_a   1.000
_cell.length_b   1.000
_cell.length_c   1.000
_cell.angle_alpha   90.00
_cell.angle_beta   90.00
_cell.angle_gamma   90.00
#
_symmetry.space_group_name_H-M   'P 1'
#
loop_
_entity.id
_entity.type
_entity.pdbx_description
1 polymer ?
#
loop_
_entity_poly.entity_id
_entity_poly.type
_entity_poly.pdbx_seq_one_letter_code
_entity_poly.pdbx_strand_id
1 'polypeptide(L)'
;QRGGQAVSEVVATMTDITESSRKIADIIGVIDGIAFQTNILALNAAVEAARAGDQGRGFAVVAGEVRALAQRSANAAKEIKTLIGASVERVESGARRVDEAGRTMEDIVAQVKRVSDLIAEISSSTAEQSTGVAQVDQAVVHLDNITQQNAALVEQSAAASESLKQQATRLVDAVNVFR
;
A
#
# COMPACT_ATOMS: atom_id res chain seq x y z
N GLN A 1 -8.28 0.06 -5.81
CA GLN A 1 -8.39 1.01 -6.95
C GLN A 1 -8.43 2.47 -6.49
N ARG A 2 -9.36 2.89 -5.61
CA ARG A 2 -9.39 4.28 -5.08
C ARG A 2 -8.07 4.78 -4.47
N GLY A 3 -7.32 3.91 -3.79
CA GLY A 3 -6.02 4.27 -3.19
C GLY A 3 -4.95 4.68 -4.20
N GLY A 4 -4.77 3.89 -5.27
CA GLY A 4 -3.80 4.22 -6.33
C GLY A 4 -4.18 5.48 -7.11
N GLN A 5 -5.48 5.67 -7.36
CA GLN A 5 -5.99 6.88 -7.99
C GLN A 5 -5.74 8.14 -7.14
N ALA A 6 -6.00 8.07 -5.83
CA ALA A 6 -5.75 9.18 -4.92
C ALA A 6 -4.25 9.55 -4.86
N VAL A 7 -3.36 8.55 -4.86
CA VAL A 7 -1.91 8.81 -4.91
C VAL A 7 -1.52 9.50 -6.22
N SER A 8 -2.05 9.04 -7.35
CA SER A 8 -1.79 9.64 -8.67
C SER A 8 -2.26 11.09 -8.75
N GLU A 9 -3.44 11.41 -8.22
CA GLU A 9 -3.97 12.78 -8.15
C GLU A 9 -3.09 13.69 -7.27
N VAL A 10 -2.56 13.19 -6.16
CA VAL A 10 -1.64 13.95 -5.31
C VAL A 10 -0.31 14.23 -6.04
N VAL A 11 0.24 13.25 -6.77
CA VAL A 11 1.47 13.45 -7.56
C VAL A 11 1.25 14.49 -8.66
N ALA A 12 0.10 14.45 -9.35
CA ALA A 12 -0.26 15.45 -10.35
C ALA A 12 -0.32 16.85 -9.73
N THR A 13 -0.99 16.98 -8.58
CA THR A 13 -1.09 18.26 -7.85
C THR A 13 0.27 18.79 -7.42
N MET A 14 1.19 17.94 -6.96
CA MET A 14 2.56 18.36 -6.61
C MET A 14 3.35 18.84 -7.82
N THR A 15 3.10 18.25 -8.99
CA THR A 15 3.72 18.68 -10.26
C THR A 15 3.22 20.08 -10.65
N ASP A 16 1.91 20.33 -10.55
CA ASP A 16 1.31 21.63 -10.84
C ASP A 16 1.80 22.73 -9.88
N ILE A 17 1.97 22.39 -8.59
CA ILE A 17 2.54 23.30 -7.58
C ILE A 17 3.99 23.64 -7.93
N THR A 18 4.77 22.65 -8.39
CA THR A 18 6.17 22.86 -8.79
C THR A 18 6.27 23.78 -10.01
N GLU A 19 5.42 23.58 -11.02
CA GLU A 19 5.37 24.44 -12.21
C GLU A 19 4.96 25.87 -11.84
N SER A 20 3.94 26.02 -11.00
CA SER A 20 3.48 27.32 -10.51
C SER A 20 4.57 28.05 -9.71
N SER A 21 5.30 27.33 -8.88
CA SER A 21 6.42 27.89 -8.10
C SER A 21 7.58 28.36 -9.00
N ARG A 22 7.88 27.63 -10.08
CA ARG A 22 8.87 28.07 -11.08
C ARG A 22 8.44 29.36 -11.78
N LYS A 23 7.18 29.46 -12.20
CA LYS A 23 6.62 30.69 -12.78
C LYS A 23 6.73 31.88 -11.81
N ILE A 24 6.46 31.66 -10.52
CA ILE A 24 6.65 32.70 -9.50
C ILE A 24 8.14 33.10 -9.42
N ALA A 25 9.06 32.16 -9.41
CA ALA A 25 10.50 32.45 -9.36
C ALA A 25 10.97 33.31 -10.55
N ASP A 26 10.45 33.05 -11.75
CA ASP A 26 10.74 33.84 -12.96
C ASP A 26 10.21 35.27 -12.84
N ILE A 27 8.97 35.43 -12.36
CA ILE A 27 8.36 36.75 -12.12
C ILE A 27 9.16 37.56 -11.09
N ILE A 28 9.59 36.91 -10.01
CA ILE A 28 10.44 37.55 -8.99
C ILE A 28 11.80 37.98 -9.57
N GLY A 29 12.35 37.20 -10.51
CA GLY A 29 13.55 37.59 -11.26
C GLY A 29 13.34 38.88 -12.10
N VAL A 30 12.18 39.02 -12.73
CA VAL A 30 11.82 40.27 -13.45
C VAL A 30 11.69 41.44 -12.49
N ILE A 31 11.06 41.25 -11.32
CA ILE A 31 10.90 42.30 -10.30
C ILE A 31 12.27 42.77 -9.77
N ASP A 32 13.19 41.85 -9.50
CA ASP A 32 14.56 42.19 -9.10
C ASP A 32 15.28 43.00 -10.20
N GLY A 33 15.08 42.64 -11.47
CA GLY A 33 15.56 43.41 -12.63
C GLY A 33 14.98 44.84 -12.69
N ILE A 34 13.69 45.00 -12.45
CA ILE A 34 13.02 46.33 -12.39
C ILE A 34 13.58 47.15 -11.23
N ALA A 35 13.77 46.55 -10.06
CA ALA A 35 14.35 47.20 -8.90
C ALA A 35 15.79 47.68 -9.19
N PHE A 36 16.59 46.85 -9.85
CA PHE A 36 17.94 47.21 -10.28
C PHE A 36 17.93 48.39 -11.27
N GLN A 37 17.09 48.33 -12.31
CA GLN A 37 16.94 49.43 -13.27
C GLN A 37 16.50 50.73 -12.59
N THR A 38 15.52 50.66 -11.68
CA THR A 38 15.03 51.81 -10.91
C THR A 38 16.15 52.42 -10.06
N ASN A 39 16.98 51.59 -9.44
CA ASN A 39 18.14 52.05 -8.67
C ASN A 39 19.18 52.78 -9.55
N ILE A 40 19.41 52.32 -10.78
CA ILE A 40 20.30 53.00 -11.75
C ILE A 40 19.69 54.33 -12.23
N LEU A 41 18.39 54.37 -12.54
CA LEU A 41 17.71 55.61 -12.91
C LEU A 41 17.77 56.65 -11.78
N ALA A 42 17.54 56.22 -10.54
CA ALA A 42 17.61 57.08 -9.36
C ALA A 42 19.02 57.63 -9.13
N LEU A 43 20.06 56.81 -9.35
CA LEU A 43 21.45 57.27 -9.30
C LEU A 43 21.73 58.35 -10.35
N ASN A 44 21.30 58.13 -11.60
CA ASN A 44 21.48 59.10 -12.68
C ASN A 44 20.73 60.42 -12.38
N ALA A 45 19.52 60.33 -11.84
CA ALA A 45 18.74 61.49 -11.42
C ALA A 45 19.43 62.28 -10.29
N ALA A 46 20.04 61.58 -9.33
CA ALA A 46 20.80 62.23 -8.26
C ALA A 46 22.05 62.97 -8.79
N VAL A 47 22.73 62.40 -9.80
CA VAL A 47 23.86 63.04 -10.48
C VAL A 47 23.42 64.30 -11.23
N GLU A 48 22.32 64.24 -11.99
CA GLU A 48 21.82 65.40 -12.72
C GLU A 48 21.30 66.50 -11.78
N ALA A 49 20.67 66.11 -10.66
CA ALA A 49 20.28 67.04 -9.62
C ALA A 49 21.48 67.76 -8.98
N ALA A 50 22.59 67.06 -8.74
CA ALA A 50 23.83 67.67 -8.28
C ALA A 50 24.42 68.65 -9.31
N ARG A 51 24.29 68.33 -10.60
CA ARG A 51 24.75 69.17 -11.71
C ARG A 51 23.94 70.47 -11.84
N ALA A 52 22.66 70.45 -11.50
CA ALA A 52 21.76 71.61 -11.50
C ALA A 52 21.96 72.56 -10.29
N GLY A 53 22.85 72.22 -9.34
CA GLY A 53 23.15 73.06 -8.18
C GLY A 53 21.93 73.28 -7.27
N ASP A 54 21.70 74.53 -6.84
CA ASP A 54 20.61 74.85 -5.90
C ASP A 54 19.21 74.57 -6.46
N GLN A 55 19.03 74.63 -7.79
CA GLN A 55 17.75 74.32 -8.45
C GLN A 55 17.42 72.82 -8.43
N GLY A 56 18.42 71.96 -8.23
CA GLY A 56 18.27 70.50 -8.20
C GLY A 56 17.97 69.91 -6.83
N ARG A 57 17.96 70.70 -5.74
CA ARG A 57 17.86 70.17 -4.36
C ARG A 57 16.60 69.35 -4.11
N GLY A 58 15.45 69.77 -4.64
CA GLY A 58 14.20 68.99 -4.54
C GLY A 58 14.27 67.66 -5.29
N PHE A 59 14.86 67.66 -6.49
CA PHE A 59 15.06 66.45 -7.29
C PHE A 59 16.04 65.47 -6.64
N ALA A 60 17.09 65.97 -5.97
CA ALA A 60 18.06 65.13 -5.28
C ALA A 60 17.42 64.32 -4.14
N VAL A 61 16.48 64.92 -3.39
CA VAL A 61 15.75 64.22 -2.32
C VAL A 61 14.86 63.12 -2.90
N VAL A 62 14.09 63.42 -3.95
CA VAL A 62 13.24 62.42 -4.61
C VAL A 62 14.07 61.28 -5.18
N ALA A 63 15.21 61.57 -5.82
CA ALA A 63 16.12 60.56 -6.33
C ALA A 63 16.67 59.64 -5.21
N GLY A 64 16.98 60.20 -4.04
CA GLY A 64 17.36 59.43 -2.85
C GLY A 64 16.27 58.48 -2.37
N GLU A 65 15.02 58.96 -2.31
CA GLU A 65 13.88 58.17 -1.85
C GLU A 65 13.54 57.03 -2.83
N VAL A 66 13.57 57.31 -4.14
CA VAL A 66 13.37 56.31 -5.19
C VAL A 66 14.47 55.25 -5.13
N ARG A 67 15.72 55.64 -4.87
CA ARG A 67 16.84 54.71 -4.71
C ARG A 67 16.66 53.80 -3.49
N ALA A 68 16.26 54.36 -2.36
CA ALA A 68 15.98 53.60 -1.14
C ALA A 68 14.83 52.60 -1.36
N LEU A 69 13.75 53.01 -2.05
CA LEU A 69 12.64 52.15 -2.41
C LEU A 69 13.07 51.00 -3.34
N ALA A 70 13.91 51.30 -4.34
CA ALA A 70 14.45 50.30 -5.26
C ALA A 70 15.29 49.25 -4.52
N GLN A 71 16.17 49.65 -3.60
CA GLN A 71 16.94 48.72 -2.78
C GLN A 71 16.05 47.87 -1.85
N ARG A 72 15.02 48.46 -1.25
CA ARG A 72 14.04 47.70 -0.45
C ARG A 72 13.30 46.67 -1.30
N SER A 73 12.91 47.03 -2.53
CA SER A 73 12.24 46.13 -3.45
C SER A 73 13.14 44.96 -3.88
N ALA A 74 14.41 45.22 -4.19
CA ALA A 74 15.40 44.17 -4.52
C ALA A 74 15.61 43.19 -3.35
N ASN A 75 15.72 43.71 -2.12
CA ASN A 75 15.86 42.87 -0.92
C ASN A 75 14.62 41.97 -0.72
N ALA A 76 13.41 42.53 -0.86
CA ALA A 76 12.17 41.76 -0.75
C ALA A 76 12.07 40.69 -1.85
N ALA A 77 12.45 41.01 -3.10
CA ALA A 77 12.49 40.05 -4.19
C ALA A 77 13.45 38.89 -3.88
N LYS A 78 14.62 39.17 -3.32
CA LYS A 78 15.60 38.14 -2.90
C LYS A 78 15.07 37.23 -1.78
N GLU A 79 14.37 37.79 -0.80
CA GLU A 79 13.72 37.01 0.26
C GLU A 79 12.64 36.08 -0.30
N ILE A 80 11.77 36.60 -1.18
CA ILE A 80 10.73 35.80 -1.84
C ILE A 80 11.36 34.69 -2.68
N LYS A 81 12.41 34.99 -3.44
CA LYS A 81 13.13 33.98 -4.25
C LYS A 81 13.66 32.84 -3.38
N THR A 82 14.17 33.15 -2.19
CA THR A 82 14.65 32.16 -1.22
C THR A 82 13.50 31.29 -0.69
N LEU A 83 12.37 31.90 -0.32
CA LEU A 83 11.19 31.18 0.17
C LEU A 83 10.56 30.27 -0.91
N ILE A 84 10.53 30.73 -2.15
CA ILE A 84 10.04 29.94 -3.29
C ILE A 84 10.99 28.77 -3.57
N GLY A 85 12.31 29.00 -3.54
CA GLY A 85 13.30 27.92 -3.66
C GLY A 85 13.11 26.84 -2.61
N ALA A 86 12.98 27.23 -1.34
CA ALA A 86 12.70 26.29 -0.25
C ALA A 86 11.35 25.56 -0.41
N SER A 87 10.34 26.23 -0.98
CA SER A 87 9.04 25.62 -1.27
C SER A 87 9.13 24.56 -2.37
N VAL A 88 9.89 24.83 -3.44
CA VAL A 88 10.15 23.86 -4.52
C VAL A 88 10.84 22.61 -3.97
N GLU A 89 11.90 22.77 -3.18
CA GLU A 89 12.61 21.63 -2.57
C GLU A 89 11.69 20.76 -1.69
N ARG A 90 10.81 21.40 -0.90
CA ARG A 90 9.83 20.70 -0.06
C ARG A 90 8.81 19.94 -0.88
N VAL A 91 8.32 20.52 -1.96
CA VAL A 91 7.35 19.88 -2.86
C VAL A 91 7.99 18.70 -3.59
N GLU A 92 9.22 18.83 -4.09
CA GLU A 92 9.95 17.73 -4.73
C GLU A 92 10.26 16.59 -3.75
N SER A 93 10.59 16.91 -2.50
CA SER A 93 10.72 15.93 -1.42
C SER A 93 9.39 15.23 -1.12
N GLY A 94 8.29 15.99 -1.04
CA GLY A 94 6.95 15.47 -0.85
C GLY A 94 6.52 14.53 -1.98
N ALA A 95 6.76 14.91 -3.23
CA ALA A 95 6.45 14.11 -4.41
C ALA A 95 7.15 12.75 -4.38
N ARG A 96 8.44 12.71 -4.02
CA ARG A 96 9.19 11.45 -3.87
C ARG A 96 8.61 10.53 -2.80
N ARG A 97 8.20 11.08 -1.65
CA ARG A 97 7.58 10.31 -0.57
C ARG A 97 6.21 9.75 -0.96
N VAL A 98 5.43 10.51 -1.72
CA VAL A 98 4.13 10.06 -2.24
C VAL A 98 4.30 8.95 -3.29
N ASP A 99 5.30 9.07 -4.16
CA ASP A 99 5.66 8.03 -5.14
C ASP A 99 6.05 6.70 -4.45
N GLU A 100 6.89 6.77 -3.41
CA GLU A 100 7.24 5.60 -2.59
C GLU A 100 6.02 4.98 -1.88
N ALA A 101 5.15 5.81 -1.32
CA ALA A 101 3.89 5.34 -0.74
C ALA A 101 2.98 4.68 -1.80
N GLY A 102 2.98 5.21 -3.03
CA GLY A 102 2.28 4.62 -4.18
C GLY A 102 2.75 3.20 -4.48
N ARG A 103 4.06 2.99 -4.61
CA ARG A 103 4.66 1.65 -4.82
C ARG A 103 4.30 0.69 -3.69
N THR A 104 4.38 1.15 -2.44
CA THR A 104 4.02 0.33 -1.28
C THR A 104 2.55 -0.10 -1.33
N MET A 105 1.64 0.78 -1.78
CA MET A 105 0.24 0.43 -1.96
C MET A 105 0.01 -0.58 -3.09
N GLU A 106 0.78 -0.51 -4.19
CA GLU A 106 0.76 -1.52 -5.25
C GLU A 106 1.19 -2.89 -4.72
N ASP A 107 2.25 -2.94 -3.92
CA ASP A 107 2.72 -4.17 -3.28
C ASP A 107 1.65 -4.77 -2.34
N ILE A 108 0.97 -3.94 -1.56
CA ILE A 108 -0.14 -4.37 -0.70
C ILE A 108 -1.28 -4.97 -1.54
N VAL A 109 -1.68 -4.31 -2.63
CA VAL A 109 -2.73 -4.83 -3.52
C VAL A 109 -2.33 -6.19 -4.12
N ALA A 110 -1.06 -6.33 -4.53
CA ALA A 110 -0.54 -7.59 -5.04
C ALA A 110 -0.54 -8.70 -3.96
N GLN A 111 -0.16 -8.38 -2.72
CA GLN A 111 -0.21 -9.31 -1.59
C GLN A 111 -1.64 -9.75 -1.27
N VAL A 112 -2.59 -8.82 -1.20
CA VAL A 112 -4.01 -9.12 -0.94
C VAL A 112 -4.58 -10.05 -2.02
N LYS A 113 -4.19 -9.84 -3.30
CA LYS A 113 -4.57 -10.73 -4.39
C LYS A 113 -4.04 -12.15 -4.17
N ARG A 114 -2.74 -12.30 -3.83
CA ARG A 114 -2.16 -13.62 -3.50
C ARG A 114 -2.87 -14.31 -2.35
N VAL A 115 -3.24 -13.57 -1.29
CA VAL A 115 -4.00 -14.12 -0.17
C VAL A 115 -5.39 -14.59 -0.63
N SER A 116 -6.04 -13.84 -1.51
CA SER A 116 -7.34 -14.24 -2.07
C SER A 116 -7.23 -15.51 -2.91
N ASP A 117 -6.18 -15.64 -3.72
CA ASP A 117 -5.91 -16.85 -4.51
C ASP A 117 -5.66 -18.07 -3.60
N LEU A 118 -4.89 -17.90 -2.52
CA LEU A 118 -4.65 -18.95 -1.52
C LEU A 118 -5.94 -19.37 -0.79
N ILE A 119 -6.83 -18.42 -0.47
CA ILE A 119 -8.13 -18.74 0.14
C ILE A 119 -8.99 -19.56 -0.82
N ALA A 120 -8.96 -19.25 -2.12
CA ALA A 120 -9.68 -20.03 -3.12
C ALA A 120 -9.13 -21.48 -3.21
N GLU A 121 -7.81 -21.65 -3.18
CA GLU A 121 -7.16 -22.96 -3.16
C GLU A 121 -7.48 -23.76 -1.89
N ILE A 122 -7.46 -23.11 -0.72
CA ILE A 122 -7.87 -23.73 0.56
C ILE A 122 -9.33 -24.17 0.49
N SER A 123 -10.21 -23.33 -0.04
CA SER A 123 -11.64 -23.66 -0.18
C SER A 123 -11.85 -24.88 -1.07
N SER A 124 -11.11 -24.97 -2.18
CA SER A 124 -11.15 -26.14 -3.07
C SER A 124 -10.64 -27.40 -2.37
N SER A 125 -9.48 -27.31 -1.70
CA SER A 125 -8.88 -28.43 -0.96
C SER A 125 -9.79 -28.91 0.17
N THR A 126 -10.48 -27.99 0.84
CA THR A 126 -11.43 -28.31 1.92
C THR A 126 -12.64 -29.06 1.39
N ALA A 127 -13.15 -28.70 0.20
CA ALA A 127 -14.25 -29.42 -0.45
C ALA A 127 -13.84 -30.86 -0.85
N GLU A 128 -12.63 -31.03 -1.37
CA GLU A 128 -12.07 -32.35 -1.68
C GLU A 128 -11.88 -33.20 -0.41
N GLN A 129 -11.29 -32.62 0.65
CA GLN A 129 -11.16 -33.28 1.94
C GLN A 129 -12.52 -33.71 2.51
N SER A 130 -13.54 -32.85 2.44
CA SER A 130 -14.88 -33.20 2.90
C SER A 130 -15.45 -34.40 2.15
N THR A 131 -15.18 -34.50 0.84
CA THR A 131 -15.58 -35.64 0.02
C THR A 131 -14.82 -36.91 0.42
N GLY A 132 -13.50 -36.79 0.65
CA GLY A 132 -12.67 -37.90 1.13
C GLY A 132 -13.11 -38.41 2.51
N VAL A 133 -13.46 -37.52 3.44
CA VAL A 133 -13.99 -37.89 4.76
C VAL A 133 -15.30 -38.65 4.64
N ALA A 134 -16.20 -38.24 3.76
CA ALA A 134 -17.46 -38.96 3.52
C ALA A 134 -17.22 -40.39 2.98
N GLN A 135 -16.20 -40.58 2.13
CA GLN A 135 -15.82 -41.92 1.65
C GLN A 135 -15.23 -42.79 2.76
N VAL A 136 -14.39 -42.21 3.63
CA VAL A 136 -13.84 -42.91 4.80
C VAL A 136 -14.95 -43.33 5.75
N ASP A 137 -15.92 -42.45 6.01
CA ASP A 137 -17.08 -42.74 6.86
C ASP A 137 -17.88 -43.95 6.31
N GLN A 138 -18.15 -43.97 5.00
CA GLN A 138 -18.80 -45.13 4.36
C GLN A 138 -17.99 -46.43 4.51
N ALA A 139 -16.67 -46.36 4.36
CA ALA A 139 -15.80 -47.53 4.51
C ALA A 139 -15.80 -48.04 5.97
N VAL A 140 -15.82 -47.15 6.96
CA VAL A 140 -15.89 -47.51 8.38
C VAL A 140 -17.23 -48.19 8.70
N VAL A 141 -18.35 -47.67 8.19
CA VAL A 141 -19.67 -48.31 8.35
C VAL A 141 -19.68 -49.71 7.71
N HIS A 142 -19.05 -49.89 6.55
CA HIS A 142 -18.96 -51.20 5.91
C HIS A 142 -18.11 -52.20 6.73
N LEU A 143 -16.96 -51.75 7.25
CA LEU A 143 -16.11 -52.55 8.13
C LEU A 143 -16.82 -52.94 9.43
N ASP A 144 -17.61 -52.05 10.01
CA ASP A 144 -18.41 -52.35 11.19
C ASP A 144 -19.44 -53.46 10.91
N ASN A 145 -20.15 -53.39 9.78
CA ASN A 145 -21.08 -54.45 9.36
C ASN A 145 -20.39 -55.81 9.20
N ILE A 146 -19.22 -55.86 8.56
CA ILE A 146 -18.44 -57.11 8.42
C ILE A 146 -17.98 -57.61 9.80
N THR A 147 -17.57 -56.71 10.67
CA THR A 147 -17.12 -57.06 12.03
C THR A 147 -18.26 -57.68 12.84
N GLN A 148 -19.46 -57.11 12.76
CA GLN A 148 -20.66 -57.67 13.40
C GLN A 148 -21.05 -59.04 12.79
N GLN A 149 -20.99 -59.18 11.47
CA GLN A 149 -21.25 -60.46 10.80
C GLN A 149 -20.24 -61.54 11.22
N ASN A 150 -18.95 -61.18 11.32
CA ASN A 150 -17.91 -62.09 11.80
C ASN A 150 -18.17 -62.53 13.25
N ALA A 151 -18.60 -61.62 14.13
CA ALA A 151 -18.97 -61.97 15.49
C ALA A 151 -20.14 -62.98 15.53
N ALA A 152 -21.19 -62.75 14.72
CA ALA A 152 -22.31 -63.68 14.61
C ALA A 152 -21.89 -65.05 14.04
N LEU A 153 -21.02 -65.08 13.04
CA LEU A 153 -20.45 -66.31 12.49
C LEU A 153 -19.62 -67.09 13.53
N VAL A 154 -18.87 -66.39 14.37
CA VAL A 154 -18.11 -67.01 15.47
C VAL A 154 -19.06 -67.61 16.51
N GLU A 155 -20.13 -66.91 16.90
CA GLU A 155 -21.15 -67.46 17.80
C GLU A 155 -21.82 -68.72 17.22
N GLN A 156 -22.22 -68.68 15.95
CA GLN A 156 -22.80 -69.84 15.26
C GLN A 156 -21.81 -71.01 15.18
N SER A 157 -20.52 -70.73 14.91
CA SER A 157 -19.47 -71.74 14.84
C SER A 157 -19.20 -72.38 16.21
N ALA A 158 -19.24 -71.59 17.28
CA ALA A 158 -19.12 -72.08 18.65
C ALA A 158 -20.30 -72.99 19.02
N ALA A 159 -21.53 -72.59 18.67
CA ALA A 159 -22.72 -73.40 18.89
C ALA A 159 -22.70 -74.71 18.09
N ALA A 160 -22.28 -74.68 16.82
CA ALA A 160 -22.11 -75.86 16.00
C ALA A 160 -21.04 -76.81 16.57
N SER A 161 -19.92 -76.25 17.05
CA SER A 161 -18.84 -77.02 17.69
C SER A 161 -19.32 -77.72 18.97
N GLU A 162 -20.12 -77.03 19.80
CA GLU A 162 -20.71 -77.64 21.01
C GLU A 162 -21.73 -78.73 20.66
N SER A 163 -22.56 -78.53 19.62
CA SER A 163 -23.48 -79.56 19.14
C SER A 163 -22.75 -80.81 18.63
N LEU A 164 -21.68 -80.63 17.86
CA LEU A 164 -20.83 -81.73 17.40
C LEU A 164 -20.17 -82.46 18.57
N LYS A 165 -19.70 -81.74 19.60
CA LYS A 165 -19.17 -82.34 20.83
C LYS A 165 -20.22 -83.22 21.51
N GLN A 166 -21.45 -82.73 21.68
CA GLN A 166 -22.55 -83.50 22.28
C GLN A 166 -22.91 -84.75 21.47
N GLN A 167 -22.96 -84.65 20.13
CA GLN A 167 -23.21 -85.80 19.27
C GLN A 167 -22.10 -86.85 19.39
N ALA A 168 -20.84 -86.42 19.43
CA ALA A 168 -19.70 -87.31 19.64
C ALA A 168 -19.79 -88.03 21.00
N THR A 169 -20.15 -87.33 22.09
CA THR A 169 -20.37 -87.96 23.40
C THR A 169 -21.48 -89.01 23.35
N ARG A 170 -22.63 -88.71 22.73
CA ARG A 170 -23.74 -89.67 22.58
C ARG A 170 -23.35 -90.91 21.79
N LEU A 171 -22.52 -90.76 20.75
CA LEU A 171 -22.00 -91.90 19.98
C LEU A 171 -21.09 -92.78 20.83
N VAL A 172 -20.21 -92.19 21.64
CA VAL A 172 -19.34 -92.94 22.57
C VAL A 172 -20.19 -93.70 23.60
N ASP A 173 -21.20 -93.05 24.19
CA ASP A 173 -22.11 -93.67 25.15
C ASP A 173 -22.88 -94.83 24.53
N ALA A 174 -23.39 -94.68 23.30
CA ALA A 174 -24.10 -95.73 22.59
C ALA A 174 -23.21 -96.95 22.32
N VAL A 175 -21.94 -96.76 21.98
CA VAL A 175 -20.98 -97.86 21.79
C VAL A 175 -20.69 -98.58 23.11
N ASN A 176 -20.64 -97.86 24.24
CA ASN A 176 -20.40 -98.45 25.56
C ASN A 176 -21.53 -99.40 26.02
N VAL A 177 -22.77 -99.22 25.54
CA VAL A 177 -23.89 -100.16 25.81
C VAL A 177 -23.65 -101.56 25.24
N PHE A 178 -22.83 -101.66 24.18
CA PHE A 178 -22.52 -102.92 23.50
C PHE A 178 -21.20 -103.57 23.97
N ARG A 179 -20.54 -103.00 25.00
CA ARG A 179 -19.36 -103.59 25.65
C ARG A 179 -19.77 -104.30 26.93
#